data_AF-W6K2Y4-F1
#
_entry.id   AF-W6K2Y4-F1
#
_cell.length_a   1.000
_cell.length_b   1.000
_cell.length_c   1.000
_cell.angle_alpha   90.00
_cell.angle_beta   90.00
_cell.angle_gamma   90.00
#
_symmetry.space_group_name_H-M   'P 1'
#
loop_
_entity.id
_entity.type
_entity.pdbx_description
1 polymer ?
#
loop_
_entity_poly.entity_id
_entity_poly.type
_entity_poly.pdbx_seq_one_letter_code
_entity_poly.pdbx_strand_id
1 'polypeptide(L)'
;MTALLDAIGRLVTDAGRRLAALPEEQRPGTVVVAIMTDGMENSSHEWTHPAVKRLIEQQEQGYNWQFLYMGADQDAIEVGNSIGIAAQNSLTYSRGNVDHAMAAAASMVGDLRRARAASPAAKLRGYSDEEREASR
;
A
#
# COMPACT_ATOMS: atom_id res chain seq x y z
N MET A 1 -8.44 -18.60 3.38
CA MET A 1 -9.55 -17.73 2.94
C MET A 1 -9.12 -16.32 3.29
N THR A 2 -8.98 -15.47 2.27
CA THR A 2 -8.40 -14.14 2.37
C THR A 2 -9.40 -13.15 1.79
N ALA A 3 -9.90 -12.26 2.65
CA ALA A 3 -10.83 -11.18 2.29
C ALA A 3 -10.06 -9.85 2.23
N LEU A 4 -9.12 -9.78 1.28
CA LEU A 4 -8.23 -8.66 1.05
C LEU A 4 -8.99 -7.37 0.74
N LEU A 5 -9.98 -7.41 -0.16
CA LEU A 5 -10.75 -6.22 -0.54
C LEU A 5 -11.53 -5.66 0.64
N ASP A 6 -12.18 -6.54 1.43
CA ASP A 6 -12.92 -6.12 2.61
C ASP A 6 -11.98 -5.56 3.68
N ALA A 7 -10.80 -6.16 3.87
CA ALA A 7 -9.79 -5.66 4.79
C ALA A 7 -9.30 -4.26 4.40
N ILE A 8 -8.99 -4.04 3.12
CA ILE A 8 -8.58 -2.73 2.61
C ILE A 8 -9.71 -1.71 2.75
N GLY A 9 -10.92 -2.07 2.30
CA GLY A 9 -12.07 -1.19 2.33
C GLY A 9 -12.41 -0.71 3.74
N ARG A 10 -12.44 -1.64 4.71
CA ARG A 10 -12.66 -1.33 6.14
C ARG A 10 -11.54 -0.48 6.71
N LEU A 11 -10.28 -0.87 6.53
CA LEU A 11 -9.12 -0.13 7.04
C LEU A 11 -9.13 1.32 6.55
N VAL A 12 -9.21 1.53 5.24
CA VAL A 12 -9.11 2.86 4.63
C VAL A 12 -10.30 3.73 5.04
N THR A 13 -11.49 3.15 5.12
CA THR A 13 -12.68 3.88 5.56
C THR A 13 -12.59 4.29 7.03
N ASP A 14 -12.22 3.37 7.92
CA ASP A 14 -12.19 3.62 9.36
C ASP A 14 -11.03 4.55 9.75
N ALA A 15 -9.84 4.35 9.16
CA ALA A 15 -8.74 5.28 9.34
C ALA A 15 -9.07 6.66 8.76
N GLY A 16 -9.70 6.73 7.58
CA GLY A 16 -10.16 7.99 6.99
C GLY A 16 -11.13 8.75 7.89
N ARG A 17 -12.14 8.06 8.45
CA ARG A 17 -13.07 8.65 9.43
C ARG A 17 -12.36 9.16 10.68
N ARG A 18 -11.46 8.35 11.24
CA ARG A 18 -10.70 8.73 12.43
C ARG A 18 -9.84 9.97 12.19
N LEU A 19 -9.15 10.04 11.06
CA LEU A 19 -8.29 11.17 10.71
C LEU A 19 -9.11 12.43 10.38
N ALA A 20 -10.26 12.29 9.73
CA ALA A 20 -11.15 13.41 9.45
C ALA A 20 -11.71 14.06 10.74
N ALA A 21 -11.90 13.26 11.79
CA ALA A 21 -12.35 13.73 13.10
C ALA A 21 -11.26 14.47 13.92
N LEU A 22 -9.98 14.42 13.50
CA LEU A 22 -8.92 15.18 14.15
C LEU A 22 -8.96 16.66 13.73
N PRO A 23 -8.60 17.60 14.63
CA PRO A 23 -8.25 18.96 14.26
C PRO A 23 -7.17 18.97 13.17
N GLU A 24 -7.20 19.97 12.30
CA GLU A 24 -6.34 20.02 11.11
C GLU A 24 -4.85 19.95 11.47
N GLU A 25 -4.45 20.65 12.53
CA GLU A 25 -3.08 20.68 13.05
C GLU A 25 -2.61 19.34 13.64
N GLN A 26 -3.53 18.43 13.95
CA GLN A 26 -3.23 17.08 14.45
C GLN A 26 -3.28 16.01 13.36
N ARG A 27 -3.76 16.35 12.15
CA ARG A 27 -3.80 15.39 11.04
C ARG A 27 -2.37 15.11 10.57
N PRO A 28 -2.03 13.84 10.32
CA PRO A 28 -0.72 13.52 9.79
C PRO A 28 -0.58 14.09 8.38
N GLY A 29 0.56 14.70 8.07
CA GLY A 29 0.86 15.15 6.70
C GLY A 29 1.05 14.00 5.71
N THR A 30 1.04 12.75 6.18
CA THR A 30 1.31 11.53 5.40
C THR A 30 0.68 10.33 6.08
N VAL A 31 -0.04 9.51 5.31
CA VAL A 31 -0.45 8.16 5.74
C VAL A 31 0.20 7.16 4.80
N VAL A 32 0.82 6.11 5.33
CA VAL A 32 1.33 5.00 4.52
C VAL A 32 0.59 3.74 4.91
N VAL A 33 0.05 3.05 3.91
CA VAL A 33 -0.61 1.76 4.07
C VAL A 33 0.22 0.71 3.33
N ALA A 34 0.77 -0.25 4.08
CA ALA A 34 1.46 -1.39 3.52
C ALA A 34 0.53 -2.60 3.56
N ILE A 35 0.24 -3.16 2.39
CA ILE A 35 -0.64 -4.32 2.22
C ILE A 35 0.27 -5.52 1.96
N MET A 36 0.22 -6.49 2.87
CA MET A 36 0.90 -7.76 2.71
C MET A 36 -0.14 -8.87 2.68
N THR A 37 -0.05 -9.76 1.70
CA THR A 37 -1.02 -10.83 1.50
C THR A 37 -0.34 -12.08 0.95
N ASP A 38 -0.96 -13.23 1.17
CA ASP A 38 -0.57 -14.50 0.56
C ASP A 38 -0.91 -14.59 -0.94
N GLY A 39 -1.37 -13.49 -1.53
CA GLY A 39 -1.63 -13.31 -2.97
C GLY A 39 -3.04 -13.71 -3.40
N MET A 40 -3.81 -14.36 -2.52
CA MET A 40 -5.18 -14.76 -2.80
C MET A 40 -6.18 -13.70 -2.35
N GLU A 41 -7.17 -13.41 -3.19
CA GLU A 41 -8.46 -12.81 -2.80
C GLU A 41 -9.54 -13.83 -3.15
N ASN A 42 -10.21 -14.39 -2.14
CA ASN A 42 -11.18 -15.45 -2.35
C ASN A 42 -12.33 -15.45 -1.33
N SER A 43 -12.51 -14.38 -0.56
CA SER A 43 -13.48 -14.36 0.55
C SER A 43 -14.09 -12.99 0.85
N SER A 44 -13.81 -11.95 0.07
CA SER A 44 -14.45 -10.66 0.22
C SER A 44 -15.91 -10.68 -0.26
N HIS A 45 -16.78 -9.97 0.46
CA HIS A 45 -18.22 -9.89 0.19
C HIS A 45 -18.77 -8.46 0.18
N GLU A 46 -18.09 -7.49 0.79
CA GLU A 46 -18.57 -6.11 0.93
C GLU A 46 -17.95 -5.16 -0.11
N TRP A 47 -16.69 -5.40 -0.45
CA TRP A 47 -15.89 -4.56 -1.33
C TRP A 47 -15.50 -5.28 -2.61
N THR A 48 -15.50 -4.54 -3.71
CA THR A 48 -15.11 -5.01 -5.05
C THR A 48 -13.80 -4.36 -5.49
N HIS A 49 -13.06 -5.00 -6.41
CA HIS A 49 -11.83 -4.42 -6.97
C HIS A 49 -12.03 -2.97 -7.45
N PRO A 50 -13.07 -2.63 -8.26
CA PRO A 50 -13.27 -1.25 -8.70
C PRO A 50 -13.60 -0.29 -7.55
N ALA A 51 -14.29 -0.76 -6.49
CA ALA A 51 -14.59 0.08 -5.32
C ALA A 51 -13.33 0.37 -4.50
N VAL A 52 -12.49 -0.64 -4.26
CA VAL A 52 -11.20 -0.49 -3.57
C VAL A 52 -10.27 0.42 -4.37
N LYS A 53 -10.19 0.21 -5.70
CA LYS A 53 -9.39 1.06 -6.59
C LYS A 53 -9.74 2.54 -6.47
N ARG A 54 -11.03 2.88 -6.61
CA ARG A 54 -11.49 4.26 -6.44
C ARG A 54 -11.19 4.81 -5.05
N LEU A 55 -11.33 3.97 -4.02
CA LEU A 55 -11.05 4.36 -2.64
C LEU A 55 -9.57 4.71 -2.45
N ILE A 56 -8.66 3.87 -2.94
CA ILE A 56 -7.21 4.10 -2.89
C ILE A 56 -6.84 5.37 -3.66
N GLU A 57 -7.31 5.51 -4.91
CA GLU A 57 -7.03 6.67 -5.76
C GLU A 57 -7.50 7.98 -5.10
N GLN A 58 -8.70 7.99 -4.51
CA GLN A 58 -9.21 9.15 -3.77
C GLN A 58 -8.30 9.54 -2.59
N GLN A 59 -7.80 8.56 -1.83
CA GLN A 59 -6.93 8.84 -0.68
C GLN A 59 -5.54 9.33 -1.11
N GLU A 60 -4.99 8.77 -2.19
CA GLU A 60 -3.68 9.20 -2.72
C GLU A 60 -3.71 10.63 -3.31
N GLN A 61 -4.80 10.98 -4.00
CA GLN A 61 -4.96 12.28 -4.65
C GLN A 61 -5.40 13.38 -3.68
N GLY A 62 -6.33 13.08 -2.78
CA GLY A 62 -6.94 14.09 -1.90
C GLY A 62 -6.24 14.28 -0.56
N TYR A 63 -5.54 13.26 -0.06
CA TYR A 63 -5.15 13.22 1.36
C TYR A 63 -3.68 12.82 1.60
N ASN A 64 -2.85 12.78 0.55
CA ASN A 64 -1.44 12.42 0.62
C ASN A 64 -1.14 11.03 1.20
N TRP A 65 -2.09 10.10 1.06
CA TRP A 65 -1.87 8.69 1.39
C TRP A 65 -0.94 8.06 0.36
N GLN A 66 -0.21 7.02 0.78
CA GLN A 66 0.69 6.25 -0.06
C GLN A 66 0.44 4.76 0.20
N PHE A 67 0.34 3.96 -0.85
CA PHE A 67 0.08 2.53 -0.74
C PHE A 67 1.25 1.70 -1.26
N LEU A 68 1.61 0.67 -0.50
CA LEU A 68 2.58 -0.37 -0.86
C LEU A 68 1.85 -1.71 -0.92
N TYR A 69 2.18 -2.55 -1.91
CA TYR A 69 1.60 -3.88 -2.05
C TYR A 69 2.70 -4.94 -2.09
N MET A 70 2.57 -5.98 -1.27
CA MET A 70 3.46 -7.13 -1.19
C MET A 70 2.61 -8.40 -1.26
N GLY A 71 2.66 -9.09 -2.40
CA GLY A 71 1.88 -10.31 -2.65
C GLY A 71 2.78 -11.55 -2.75
N ALA A 72 2.38 -12.64 -2.11
CA ALA A 72 3.07 -13.92 -2.19
C ALA A 72 2.75 -14.71 -3.47
N ASP A 73 2.84 -14.09 -4.65
CA ASP A 73 2.48 -14.69 -5.95
C ASP A 73 3.23 -14.04 -7.14
N GLN A 74 3.32 -14.74 -8.27
CA GLN A 74 4.06 -14.28 -9.46
C GLN A 74 3.47 -13.04 -10.15
N ASP A 75 2.25 -12.62 -9.78
CA ASP A 75 1.54 -11.51 -10.44
C ASP A 75 1.19 -10.36 -9.48
N ALA A 76 1.97 -10.14 -8.42
CA ALA A 76 1.68 -9.09 -7.41
C ALA A 76 1.55 -7.68 -8.03
N ILE A 77 2.26 -7.42 -9.13
CA ILE A 77 2.15 -6.16 -9.89
C ILE A 77 0.78 -6.01 -10.54
N GLU A 78 0.26 -7.07 -11.17
CA GLU A 78 -1.05 -7.04 -11.82
C GLU A 78 -2.17 -6.91 -10.78
N VAL A 79 -2.09 -7.69 -9.70
CA VAL A 79 -3.05 -7.62 -8.59
C VAL A 79 -3.01 -6.24 -7.95
N GLY A 80 -1.83 -5.69 -7.64
CA GLY A 80 -1.67 -4.33 -7.12
C GLY A 80 -2.31 -3.27 -8.03
N ASN A 81 -2.06 -3.34 -9.34
CA ASN A 81 -2.67 -2.44 -10.33
C ASN A 81 -4.21 -2.56 -10.36
N SER A 82 -4.76 -3.77 -10.20
CA SER A 82 -6.21 -4.01 -10.20
C SER A 82 -6.93 -3.29 -9.05
N ILE A 83 -6.23 -3.04 -7.93
CA ILE A 83 -6.72 -2.30 -6.76
C ILE A 83 -6.20 -0.86 -6.70
N GLY A 84 -5.55 -0.36 -7.76
CA GLY A 84 -5.14 1.05 -7.85
C GLY A 84 -3.74 1.38 -7.31
N ILE A 85 -2.91 0.38 -7.03
CA ILE A 85 -1.53 0.59 -6.56
C ILE A 85 -0.58 0.52 -7.75
N ALA A 86 0.25 1.56 -7.91
CA ALA A 86 1.19 1.63 -9.01
C ALA A 86 2.15 0.43 -9.04
N ALA A 87 2.51 -0.04 -10.24
CA ALA A 87 3.42 -1.17 -10.44
C ALA A 87 4.75 -1.02 -9.68
N GLN A 88 5.34 0.18 -9.67
CA GLN A 88 6.59 0.41 -8.95
C GLN A 88 6.45 0.25 -7.41
N ASN A 89 5.24 0.39 -6.87
CA ASN A 89 4.93 0.25 -5.45
C ASN A 89 4.38 -1.15 -5.09
N SER A 90 4.46 -2.10 -6.04
CA SER A 90 4.03 -3.49 -5.87
C SER A 90 5.22 -4.43 -5.95
N LEU A 91 5.31 -5.38 -5.02
CA LEU A 91 6.42 -6.34 -4.85
C LEU A 91 5.88 -7.76 -4.77
N THR A 92 6.42 -8.66 -5.59
CA THR A 92 6.24 -10.11 -5.40
C THR A 92 7.25 -10.58 -4.37
N TYR A 93 6.81 -11.42 -3.43
CA TYR A 93 7.72 -12.08 -2.51
C TYR A 93 7.50 -13.60 -2.44
N SER A 94 8.54 -14.38 -2.20
CA SER A 94 8.41 -15.80 -1.87
C SER A 94 8.20 -15.98 -0.36
N ARG A 95 7.48 -17.03 0.04
CA ARG A 95 7.19 -17.28 1.47
C ARG A 95 8.45 -17.38 2.35
N GLY A 96 9.60 -17.74 1.76
CA GLY A 96 10.89 -17.78 2.46
C GLY A 96 11.52 -16.41 2.67
N ASN A 97 11.12 -15.39 1.90
CA ASN A 97 11.75 -14.07 1.81
C ASN A 97 10.82 -12.95 2.28
N VAL A 98 9.94 -13.26 3.24
CA VAL A 98 9.06 -12.31 3.93
C VAL A 98 9.86 -11.18 4.58
N ASP A 99 11.02 -11.51 5.15
CA ASP A 99 11.94 -10.58 5.78
C ASP A 99 12.52 -9.57 4.78
N HIS A 100 12.91 -10.02 3.58
CA HIS A 100 13.35 -9.15 2.49
C HIS A 100 12.23 -8.22 2.02
N ALA A 101 11.00 -8.72 1.86
CA ALA A 101 9.86 -7.89 1.47
C ALA A 101 9.56 -6.79 2.52
N MET A 102 9.57 -7.17 3.80
CA MET A 102 9.37 -6.23 4.91
C MET A 102 10.51 -5.22 5.02
N ALA A 103 11.76 -5.63 4.81
CA ALA A 103 12.91 -4.73 4.78
C ALA A 103 12.81 -3.71 3.64
N ALA A 104 12.40 -4.15 2.44
CA ALA A 104 12.18 -3.27 1.30
C ALA A 104 11.05 -2.24 1.58
N ALA A 105 9.92 -2.68 2.16
CA ALA A 105 8.85 -1.78 2.55
C ALA A 105 9.30 -0.77 3.62
N ALA A 106 10.08 -1.20 4.62
CA ALA A 106 10.64 -0.31 5.63
C ALA A 106 11.62 0.72 5.01
N SER A 107 12.45 0.29 4.07
CA SER A 107 13.36 1.15 3.30
C SER A 107 12.58 2.24 2.54
N MET A 108 11.54 1.84 1.80
CA MET A 108 10.63 2.75 1.10
C MET A 108 9.98 3.81 2.01
N VAL A 109 9.51 3.40 3.20
CA VAL A 109 8.93 4.33 4.18
C VAL A 109 9.98 5.28 4.74
N GLY A 110 11.20 4.78 5.02
CA GLY A 110 12.33 5.59 5.48
C GLY A 110 12.75 6.64 4.46
N ASP A 111 12.85 6.26 3.19
CA ASP A 111 13.15 7.16 2.08
C ASP A 111 12.05 8.21 1.89
N LEU A 112 10.78 7.80 1.92
CA LEU A 112 9.66 8.74 1.83
C LEU A 112 9.72 9.77 2.95
N ARG A 113 10.01 9.35 4.19
CA ARG A 113 10.14 10.26 5.33
C ARG A 113 11.26 11.27 5.11
N ARG A 114 12.43 10.83 4.63
CA ARG A 114 13.55 11.73 4.30
C ARG A 114 13.18 12.69 3.16
N ALA A 115 12.58 12.17 2.10
CA ALA A 115 12.16 12.98 0.96
C ALA A 115 11.12 14.04 1.35
N ARG A 116 10.16 13.70 2.22
CA ARG A 116 9.15 14.64 2.71
C ARG A 116 9.69 15.71 3.66
N ALA A 117 10.84 15.49 4.29
CA ALA A 117 11.52 16.56 5.01
C ALA A 117 12.02 17.69 4.09
N ALA A 118 12.33 17.37 2.82
CA ALA A 118 12.76 18.33 1.81
C ALA A 118 11.61 18.82 0.90
N SER A 119 10.65 17.94 0.58
CA SER A 119 9.52 18.24 -0.29
C SER A 119 8.25 17.55 0.22
N PRO A 120 7.29 18.29 0.82
CA PRO A 120 6.05 17.70 1.36
C PRO A 120 5.24 16.89 0.35
N ALA A 121 5.36 17.19 -0.94
CA ALA A 121 4.68 16.51 -2.03
C ALA A 121 5.38 15.23 -2.51
N ALA A 122 6.55 14.88 -1.95
CA ALA A 122 7.30 13.69 -2.35
C ALA A 122 6.45 12.41 -2.26
N LYS A 123 6.60 11.57 -3.29
CA LYS A 123 5.94 10.27 -3.41
C LYS A 123 6.95 9.15 -3.13
N LEU A 124 6.45 7.93 -2.97
CA LEU A 124 7.28 6.73 -2.89
C LEU A 124 8.19 6.61 -4.12
N ARG A 125 9.45 6.19 -3.91
CA ARG A 125 10.44 6.03 -5.00
C ARG A 125 10.20 4.80 -5.88
N GLY A 126 9.36 3.87 -5.43
CA GLY A 126 9.21 2.53 -6.02
C GLY A 126 10.28 1.54 -5.55
N TYR A 127 9.91 0.26 -5.50
CA TYR A 127 10.84 -0.83 -5.22
C TYR A 127 11.90 -0.94 -6.32
N SER A 128 13.17 -1.03 -5.91
CA SER A 128 14.29 -1.21 -6.84
C SER A 128 14.34 -2.64 -7.41
N ASP A 129 15.10 -2.83 -8.48
CA ASP A 129 15.31 -4.17 -9.05
C ASP A 129 16.03 -5.11 -8.07
N GLU A 130 16.96 -4.59 -7.26
CA GLU A 130 17.63 -5.34 -6.21
C GLU A 130 16.66 -5.80 -5.11
N GLU A 131 15.76 -4.91 -4.66
CA GLU A 131 14.72 -5.27 -3.68
C GLU A 131 13.74 -6.30 -4.24
N ARG A 132 13.41 -6.20 -5.53
CA ARG A 132 12.56 -7.17 -6.24
C ARG A 132 13.21 -8.53 -6.35
N GLU A 133 14.50 -8.57 -6.70
CA GLU A 133 15.24 -9.82 -6.84
C GLU A 133 15.47 -10.49 -5.47
N ALA A 134 15.84 -9.72 -4.44
CA ALA A 134 16.05 -10.26 -3.09
C ALA A 134 14.78 -10.83 -2.44
N SER A 135 13.60 -10.36 -2.87
CA SER A 135 12.32 -10.80 -2.28
C SER A 135 11.74 -12.04 -2.95
N ARG A 136 12.23 -12.45 -4.13
CA ARG A 136 11.64 -13.49 -4.98
C ARG A 136 11.79 -14.92 -4.50
#